data_AF-A0A1Y1N9U0-F1
#
_entry.id   AF-A0A1Y1N9U0-F1
#
_cell.length_a   1.000
_cell.length_b   1.000
_cell.length_c   1.000
_cell.angle_alpha   90.00
_cell.angle_beta   90.00
_cell.angle_gamma   90.00
#
_symmetry.space_group_name_H-M   'P 1'
#
loop_
_entity.id
_entity.type
_entity.pdbx_description
1 polymer ?
#
loop_
_entity_poly.entity_id
_entity_poly.type
_entity_poly.pdbx_seq_one_letter_code
_entity_poly.pdbx_strand_id
1 'polypeptide(L)'
;QWTNQSVSSIDLRCQHNRNSSASYYECDITNSERLLSLLKDLKPDVVIHTASPTLSSETKVVKELFKKVNVDGTQSVVEACQKAGVKALVYTCSASVIS
;
A
#
# COMPACT_ATOMS: atom_id res chain seq x y z
N GLN A 1 10.26 16.35 -16.84
CA GLN A 1 10.81 16.43 -15.48
C GLN A 1 9.67 16.16 -14.50
N TRP A 2 9.84 15.26 -13.54
CA TRP A 2 8.81 14.97 -12.52
C TRP A 2 8.93 15.98 -11.37
N THR A 3 7.82 16.54 -10.92
CA THR A 3 7.74 17.44 -9.76
C THR A 3 6.70 16.91 -8.79
N ASN A 4 7.00 16.93 -7.49
CA ASN A 4 6.04 16.55 -6.47
C ASN A 4 5.10 17.73 -6.17
N GLN A 5 3.79 17.53 -6.32
CA GLN A 5 2.77 18.51 -5.91
C GLN A 5 2.12 18.16 -4.57
N SER A 6 1.97 16.88 -4.26
CA SER A 6 1.38 16.41 -3.00
C SER A 6 1.86 15.00 -2.65
N VAL A 7 1.81 14.68 -1.35
CA VAL A 7 2.10 13.34 -0.82
C VAL A 7 0.90 12.87 0.00
N SER A 8 0.43 11.68 -0.30
CA SER A 8 -0.62 11.00 0.47
C SER A 8 -0.06 9.69 1.04
N SER A 9 -0.13 9.54 2.37
CA SER A 9 0.18 8.31 3.07
C SER A 9 -1.11 7.51 3.28
N ILE A 10 -1.08 6.23 2.93
CA ILE A 10 -2.18 5.29 3.13
C ILE A 10 -1.67 4.21 4.10
N ASP A 11 -2.32 4.06 5.25
CA ASP A 11 -1.93 3.11 6.29
C ASP A 11 -3.17 2.54 6.99
N LEU A 12 -3.02 1.50 7.82
CA LEU A 12 -4.09 1.05 8.71
C LEU A 12 -4.34 2.05 9.86
N ARG A 13 -3.30 2.80 10.27
CA ARG A 13 -3.36 3.73 11.40
C ARG A 13 -2.52 4.97 11.14
N CYS A 14 -3.14 6.14 11.08
CA CYS A 14 -2.45 7.39 10.73
C CYS A 14 -2.22 8.35 11.91
N GLN A 15 -2.28 7.85 13.16
CA GLN A 15 -2.26 8.68 14.36
C GLN A 15 -0.86 9.21 14.75
N HIS A 16 0.21 8.52 14.33
CA HIS A 16 1.59 8.80 14.77
C HIS A 16 2.50 9.18 13.59
N ASN A 17 3.67 9.75 13.89
CA ASN A 17 4.72 10.07 12.91
C ASN A 17 4.23 10.90 11.71
N ARG A 18 3.44 11.94 12.00
CA ARG A 18 2.83 12.79 10.97
C ARG A 18 3.76 13.91 10.50
N ASN A 19 3.71 14.20 9.21
CA ASN A 19 4.34 15.34 8.57
C ASN A 19 3.24 16.30 8.08
N SER A 20 3.36 17.58 8.38
CA SER A 20 2.37 18.61 8.00
C SER A 20 2.23 18.81 6.50
N SER A 21 3.22 18.40 5.71
CA SER A 21 3.21 18.49 4.25
C SER A 21 2.62 17.24 3.56
N ALA A 22 2.12 16.27 4.32
CA ALA A 22 1.49 15.06 3.80
C ALA A 22 0.03 14.92 4.28
N SER A 23 -0.81 14.38 3.40
CA SER A 23 -2.17 13.95 3.73
C SER A 23 -2.15 12.48 4.15
N TYR A 24 -3.08 12.08 5.01
CA TYR A 24 -3.09 10.74 5.60
C TYR A 24 -4.48 10.13 5.50
N TYR A 25 -4.55 8.88 5.06
CA TYR A 25 -5.80 8.16 4.83
C TYR A 25 -5.71 6.75 5.41
N GLU A 26 -6.65 6.42 6.30
CA GLU A 26 -6.74 5.07 6.81
C GLU A 26 -7.42 4.15 5.80
N CYS A 27 -6.72 3.10 5.36
CA CYS A 27 -7.24 2.07 4.47
C CYS A 27 -6.48 0.76 4.63
N ASP A 28 -7.22 -0.34 4.77
CA ASP A 28 -6.68 -1.70 4.68
C ASP A 28 -6.50 -2.06 3.19
N ILE A 29 -5.30 -2.43 2.78
CA ILE A 29 -5.01 -2.81 1.38
C ILE A 29 -5.74 -4.10 0.97
N THR A 30 -6.21 -4.90 1.92
CA THR A 30 -7.02 -6.09 1.66
C THR A 30 -8.50 -5.76 1.40
N ASN A 31 -8.90 -4.49 1.58
CA ASN A 31 -10.20 -3.96 1.16
C ASN A 31 -10.06 -3.28 -0.22
N SER A 32 -10.16 -4.09 -1.27
CA SER A 32 -9.94 -3.67 -2.65
C SER A 32 -10.89 -2.56 -3.12
N GLU A 33 -12.17 -2.59 -2.70
CA GLU A 33 -13.17 -1.58 -3.06
C GLU A 33 -12.84 -0.22 -2.47
N ARG A 34 -12.53 -0.18 -1.17
CA ARG A 34 -12.14 1.06 -0.49
C ARG A 34 -10.84 1.62 -1.05
N LEU A 35 -9.85 0.76 -1.30
CA LEU A 35 -8.58 1.16 -1.89
C LEU A 35 -8.77 1.75 -3.28
N LEU A 36 -9.59 1.11 -4.13
CA LEU A 36 -9.90 1.62 -5.46
C LEU A 36 -10.62 2.98 -5.41
N SER A 37 -11.61 3.14 -4.54
CA SER A 37 -12.30 4.42 -4.36
C SER A 37 -11.31 5.51 -3.98
N LEU A 38 -10.46 5.23 -2.99
CA LEU A 38 -9.46 6.18 -2.51
C LEU A 38 -8.47 6.58 -3.61
N LEU A 39 -7.95 5.62 -4.40
CA LEU A 39 -7.04 5.95 -5.50
C LEU A 39 -7.74 6.73 -6.63
N LYS A 40 -9.02 6.50 -6.89
CA LYS A 40 -9.80 7.29 -7.86
C LYS A 40 -10.04 8.73 -7.38
N ASP A 41 -10.16 8.93 -6.08
CA ASP A 41 -10.33 10.26 -5.49
C ASP A 41 -9.00 11.02 -5.44
N LEU A 42 -7.93 10.36 -5.01
CA LEU A 42 -6.59 10.95 -4.90
C LEU A 42 -5.89 11.16 -6.24
N LYS A 43 -6.20 10.32 -7.25
CA LYS A 43 -5.60 10.33 -8.60
C LYS A 43 -4.06 10.44 -8.58
N PRO A 44 -3.34 9.59 -7.83
CA PRO A 44 -1.89 9.69 -7.78
C PRO A 44 -1.26 9.28 -9.11
N ASP A 45 -0.23 10.01 -9.54
CA ASP A 45 0.59 9.59 -10.68
C ASP A 45 1.47 8.37 -10.33
N VAL A 46 1.91 8.28 -9.07
CA VAL A 46 2.83 7.25 -8.58
C VAL A 46 2.32 6.67 -7.27
N VAL A 47 2.35 5.35 -7.16
CA VAL A 47 2.12 4.63 -5.90
C VAL A 47 3.42 3.93 -5.49
N ILE A 48 3.83 4.11 -4.23
CA ILE A 48 4.97 3.40 -3.62
C ILE A 48 4.40 2.43 -2.59
N HIS A 49 4.29 1.16 -2.97
CA HIS A 49 3.71 0.10 -2.14
C HIS A 49 4.75 -0.46 -1.19
N THR A 50 4.65 -0.03 0.08
CA THR A 50 5.56 -0.43 1.19
C THR A 50 4.84 -1.21 2.29
N ALA A 51 3.53 -1.44 2.15
CA ALA A 51 2.73 -2.07 3.19
C ALA A 51 3.01 -3.58 3.26
N SER A 52 3.40 -4.04 4.45
CA SER A 52 3.69 -5.44 4.76
C SER A 52 3.56 -5.66 6.28
N PRO A 53 3.12 -6.83 6.77
CA PRO A 53 3.11 -7.12 8.20
C PRO A 53 4.54 -7.20 8.75
N THR A 54 4.71 -6.84 10.03
CA THR A 54 5.98 -7.05 10.73
C THR A 54 6.16 -8.53 11.09
N LEU A 55 7.35 -9.07 10.80
CA LEU A 55 7.75 -10.41 11.24
C LEU A 55 7.81 -10.44 12.77
N SER A 56 6.92 -11.21 13.40
CA SER A 56 6.80 -11.26 14.87
C SER A 56 6.87 -12.68 15.44
N SER A 57 6.62 -13.72 14.64
CA SER A 57 6.80 -15.15 15.01
C SER A 57 6.43 -16.07 13.84
N GLU A 58 6.97 -17.29 13.78
CA GLU A 58 6.59 -18.31 12.77
C GLU A 58 5.38 -19.14 13.19
N THR A 59 4.21 -18.51 13.31
CA THR A 59 2.95 -19.22 13.58
C THR A 59 2.11 -19.38 12.29
N LYS A 60 1.17 -20.33 12.29
CA LYS A 60 0.21 -20.48 11.16
C LYS A 60 -0.59 -19.20 10.91
N VAL A 61 -1.05 -18.55 11.99
CA VAL A 61 -1.80 -17.28 11.93
C VAL A 61 -0.95 -16.18 11.28
N VAL A 62 0.32 -16.09 11.64
CA VAL A 62 1.23 -15.12 11.03
C VAL A 62 1.44 -15.45 9.54
N LYS A 63 1.65 -16.72 9.16
CA LYS A 63 1.78 -17.11 7.74
C LYS A 63 0.54 -16.74 6.92
N GLU A 64 -0.66 -16.96 7.45
CA GLU A 64 -1.91 -16.57 6.81
C GLU A 64 -2.04 -15.05 6.67
N LEU A 65 -1.68 -14.29 7.71
CA LEU A 65 -1.64 -12.82 7.65
C LEU A 65 -0.65 -12.32 6.60
N PHE A 66 0.55 -12.91 6.54
CA PHE A 66 1.55 -12.59 5.52
C PHE A 66 1.05 -12.86 4.12
N LYS A 67 0.43 -14.02 3.87
CA LYS A 67 -0.19 -14.31 2.57
C LYS A 67 -1.29 -13.29 2.25
N LYS A 68 -2.21 -13.05 3.20
CA LYS A 68 -3.33 -12.14 3.00
C LYS A 68 -2.87 -10.73 2.63
N VAL A 69 -1.85 -10.21 3.31
CA VAL A 69 -1.39 -8.83 3.06
C VAL A 69 -0.44 -8.77 1.86
N ASN A 70 0.58 -9.63 1.80
CA ASN A 70 1.63 -9.51 0.79
C ASN A 70 1.25 -10.12 -0.56
N VAL A 71 0.26 -11.03 -0.61
CA VAL A 71 -0.26 -11.60 -1.86
C VAL A 71 -1.58 -10.94 -2.20
N ASP A 72 -2.63 -11.16 -1.39
CA ASP A 72 -3.99 -10.71 -1.75
C ASP A 72 -4.13 -9.17 -1.66
N GLY A 73 -3.48 -8.55 -0.67
CA GLY A 73 -3.40 -7.10 -0.54
C GLY A 73 -2.58 -6.45 -1.66
N THR A 74 -1.43 -7.04 -2.01
CA THR A 74 -0.63 -6.57 -3.17
C THR A 74 -1.40 -6.69 -4.48
N GLN A 75 -2.13 -7.79 -4.69
CA GLN A 75 -3.02 -7.93 -5.86
C GLN A 75 -4.04 -6.78 -5.90
N SER A 76 -4.66 -6.46 -4.76
CA SER A 76 -5.60 -5.35 -4.64
C SER A 76 -4.96 -4.00 -5.00
N VAL A 77 -3.71 -3.76 -4.57
CA VAL A 77 -2.95 -2.55 -4.94
C VAL A 77 -2.71 -2.47 -6.45
N VAL A 78 -2.26 -3.57 -7.06
CA VAL A 78 -2.00 -3.62 -8.52
C VAL A 78 -3.28 -3.34 -9.30
N GLU A 79 -4.38 -4.01 -8.97
CA GLU A 79 -5.67 -3.82 -9.64
C GLU A 79 -6.21 -2.40 -9.45
N ALA A 80 -6.08 -1.84 -8.25
CA ALA A 80 -6.53 -0.49 -7.96
C ALA A 80 -5.71 0.54 -8.75
N CYS A 81 -4.40 0.37 -8.85
CA CYS A 81 -3.52 1.23 -9.65
C CYS A 81 -3.92 1.21 -11.13
N GLN A 82 -4.15 0.01 -11.70
CA GLN A 82 -4.59 -0.14 -13.09
C GLN A 82 -5.94 0.56 -13.34
N LYS A 83 -6.94 0.31 -12.48
CA LYS A 83 -8.30 0.86 -12.62
C LYS A 83 -8.37 2.37 -12.35
N ALA A 84 -7.46 2.92 -11.56
CA ALA A 84 -7.38 4.36 -11.26
C ALA A 84 -6.50 5.15 -12.23
N GLY A 85 -5.77 4.48 -13.13
CA GLY A 85 -4.88 5.14 -14.10
C GLY A 85 -3.57 5.65 -13.49
N VAL A 86 -3.06 4.98 -12.45
CA VAL A 86 -1.75 5.28 -11.86
C VAL A 86 -0.66 5.01 -12.90
N LYS A 87 0.26 5.96 -13.10
CA LYS A 87 1.29 5.90 -14.15
C LYS A 87 2.47 5.02 -13.79
N ALA A 88 2.82 4.94 -12.50
CA ALA A 88 3.88 4.06 -12.01
C ALA A 88 3.55 3.46 -10.65
N LEU A 89 3.82 2.17 -10.51
CA LEU A 89 3.78 1.45 -9.23
C LEU A 89 5.20 1.02 -8.89
N VAL A 90 5.71 1.47 -7.75
CA VAL A 90 6.93 0.96 -7.13
C VAL A 90 6.50 -0.08 -6.10
N TYR A 91 6.83 -1.34 -6.37
CA TYR A 91 6.61 -2.44 -5.44
C TYR A 91 7.91 -2.75 -4.69
N THR A 92 7.87 -2.75 -3.36
CA THR A 92 9.03 -3.14 -2.54
C THR A 92 8.94 -4.60 -2.10
N CYS A 93 10.01 -5.37 -2.32
CA CYS A 93 10.14 -6.75 -1.84
C CYS A 93 11.37 -6.89 -0.92
N SER A 94 11.40 -7.98 -0.14
CA SER A 94 12.56 -8.33 0.70
C SER A 94 13.51 -9.26 -0.06
N ALA A 95 14.81 -9.19 0.24
CA ALA A 95 15.83 -10.10 -0.29
C ALA A 95 15.58 -11.58 0.04
N SER A 96 14.78 -11.86 1.07
CA SER A 96 14.37 -13.22 1.48
C SER A 96 13.53 -13.98 0.45
N VAL A 97 13.16 -13.37 -0.69
CA VAL A 97 12.48 -14.05 -1.80
C VAL A 97 13.40 -15.03 -2.56
N ILE A 98 14.73 -14.87 -2.47
CA ILE A 98 15.73 -15.67 -3.20
C ILE A 98 16.55 -16.62 -2.29
N SER A 99 16.01 -17.02 -1.14
CA SER A 99 16.71 -17.90 -0.18
C SER A 99 16.36 -19.37 -0.40
#